data_AF-A0A1F2T3L3-F1
#
_entry.id   AF-A0A1F2T3L3-F1
#
_cell.length_a   1.000
_cell.length_b   1.000
_cell.length_c   1.000
_cell.angle_alpha   90.00
_cell.angle_beta   90.00
_cell.angle_gamma   90.00
#
_symmetry.space_group_name_H-M   'P 1'
#
loop_
_entity.id
_entity.type
_entity.pdbx_description
1 polymer ?
#
loop_
_entity_poly.entity_id
_entity_poly.type
_entity_poly.pdbx_seq_one_letter_code
_entity_poly.pdbx_strand_id
1 'polypeptide(L)'
;MMKGVRITVAVLCLSGLADAWALAGRSRPSGSPALLEQHYEREANPKKRVEIAMDLMDMRLKLLGSAFQDGQGQQQQAAQDYLKAVGLLEKAVSEASHTGTSKKAEVHLRRHTREMETLRISVSFNEREALDEVLSRIMNLREEILYSIMNPQRKSAKR
;
A
#
# COMPACT_ATOMS: atom_id res chain seq x y z
N MET A 1 -0.59 61.19 43.56
CA MET A 1 0.67 60.47 43.29
C MET A 1 0.36 58.97 43.24
N MET A 2 0.10 58.44 42.05
CA MET A 2 -0.33 57.05 41.86
C MET A 2 0.88 56.18 41.48
N LYS A 3 1.18 55.15 42.28
CA LYS A 3 2.20 54.14 41.99
C LYS A 3 1.57 53.05 41.10
N GLY A 4 2.04 52.95 39.86
CA GLY A 4 1.63 51.92 38.91
C GLY A 4 2.31 50.58 39.22
N VAL A 5 1.51 49.54 39.41
CA VAL A 5 1.94 48.16 39.60
C VAL A 5 1.95 47.46 38.24
N ARG A 6 3.10 46.94 37.81
CA ARG A 6 3.25 46.06 36.64
C ARG A 6 3.42 44.63 37.15
N ILE A 7 2.42 43.77 36.93
CA ILE A 7 2.53 42.33 37.18
C ILE A 7 2.70 41.64 35.83
N THR A 8 3.88 41.07 35.64
CA THR A 8 4.27 40.24 34.51
C THR A 8 3.67 38.85 34.68
N VAL A 9 2.76 38.44 33.81
CA VAL A 9 2.22 37.06 33.77
C VAL A 9 3.18 36.21 32.95
N ALA A 10 3.93 35.33 33.63
CA ALA A 10 4.71 34.29 33.00
C ALA A 10 3.79 33.09 32.69
N VAL A 11 3.52 32.86 31.40
CA VAL A 11 2.80 31.68 30.92
C VAL A 11 3.79 30.50 30.87
N LEU A 12 3.66 29.57 31.81
CA LEU A 12 4.30 28.27 31.78
C LEU A 12 3.60 27.39 30.73
N CYS A 13 4.25 27.18 29.59
CA CYS A 13 3.87 26.12 28.65
C CYS A 13 4.38 24.77 29.19
N LEU A 14 3.49 24.03 29.84
CA LEU A 14 3.73 22.63 30.20
C LEU A 14 3.60 21.74 28.96
N SER A 15 4.73 21.13 28.64
CA SER A 15 4.94 20.07 27.66
C SER A 15 4.08 18.83 27.93
N GLY A 16 3.09 18.60 27.06
CA GLY A 16 2.45 17.29 26.86
C GLY A 16 2.85 16.74 25.50
N LEU A 17 4.00 16.08 25.41
CA LEU A 17 4.53 15.41 24.21
C LEU A 17 4.73 13.91 24.50
N ALA A 18 3.75 13.10 24.13
CA ALA A 18 3.79 11.65 23.89
C ALA A 18 2.30 11.25 23.76
N ASP A 19 1.69 11.10 22.59
CA ASP A 19 1.98 10.08 21.58
C ASP A 19 1.45 10.54 20.20
N ALA A 20 2.23 11.36 19.50
CA ALA A 20 1.98 11.67 18.09
C ALA A 20 2.88 10.82 17.17
N TRP A 21 2.99 9.51 17.45
CA TRP A 21 3.63 8.50 16.59
C TRP A 21 2.66 7.95 15.53
N ALA A 22 1.68 8.75 15.10
CA ALA A 22 0.84 8.47 13.95
C ALA A 22 1.06 9.59 12.92
N LEU A 23 1.41 9.20 11.69
CA LEU A 23 1.60 10.07 10.52
C LEU A 23 2.97 10.75 10.40
N ALA A 24 4.06 9.98 10.58
CA ALA A 24 5.25 10.25 9.78
C ALA A 24 4.87 10.03 8.31
N GLY A 25 4.50 11.13 7.65
CA GLY A 25 4.21 11.18 6.24
C GLY A 25 5.37 10.60 5.47
N ARG A 26 5.20 9.37 4.98
CA ARG A 26 5.86 8.98 3.74
C ARG A 26 5.39 9.99 2.71
N SER A 27 6.27 10.91 2.32
CA SER A 27 6.13 11.65 1.08
C SER A 27 5.92 10.60 -0.01
N ARG A 28 4.65 10.33 -0.35
CA ARG A 28 4.28 9.38 -1.39
C ARG A 28 5.03 9.82 -2.65
N PRO A 29 5.74 8.93 -3.34
CA PRO A 29 6.40 9.32 -4.57
C PRO A 29 5.37 9.96 -5.49
N SER A 30 5.54 11.25 -5.79
CA SER A 30 4.58 12.09 -6.50
C SER A 30 4.60 11.85 -8.02
N GLY A 31 4.84 10.61 -8.44
CA GLY A 31 4.98 10.21 -9.84
C GLY A 31 3.70 9.62 -10.41
N SER A 32 3.55 9.68 -11.73
CA SER A 32 2.53 8.90 -12.43
C SER A 32 2.81 7.38 -12.28
N PRO A 33 1.81 6.50 -12.47
CA PRO A 33 2.02 5.05 -12.44
C PRO A 33 3.16 4.58 -13.36
N ALA A 34 3.27 5.16 -14.55
CA ALA A 34 4.32 4.85 -15.51
C ALA A 34 5.74 5.17 -14.98
N LEU A 35 5.89 6.26 -14.20
CA LEU A 35 7.17 6.57 -13.57
C LEU A 35 7.52 5.54 -12.51
N LEU A 36 6.56 5.11 -11.67
CA LEU A 36 6.82 4.07 -10.68
C LEU A 36 7.18 2.72 -11.32
N GLU A 37 6.55 2.36 -12.43
CA GLU A 37 6.92 1.17 -13.20
C GLU A 37 8.38 1.27 -13.70
N GLN A 38 8.77 2.42 -14.27
CA GLN A 38 10.15 2.64 -14.68
C GLN A 38 11.14 2.60 -13.50
N HIS A 39 10.75 3.17 -12.35
CA HIS A 39 11.56 3.11 -11.13
C HIS A 39 11.71 1.67 -10.63
N TYR A 40 10.65 0.87 -10.70
CA TYR A 40 10.66 -0.55 -10.32
C TYR A 40 11.68 -1.33 -11.16
N GLU A 41 11.68 -1.12 -12.48
CA GLU A 41 12.58 -1.81 -13.40
C GLU A 41 14.06 -1.48 -13.16
N ARG A 42 14.34 -0.22 -12.81
CA ARG A 42 15.72 0.28 -12.57
C ARG A 42 16.26 -0.04 -11.19
N GLU A 43 15.38 -0.24 -10.20
CA GLU A 43 15.79 -0.49 -8.83
C GLU A 43 16.39 -1.90 -8.72
N ALA A 44 17.58 -2.01 -8.11
CA ALA A 44 18.26 -3.30 -7.91
C ALA A 44 17.93 -3.92 -6.55
N ASN A 45 17.54 -3.10 -5.57
CA ASN A 45 17.26 -3.57 -4.22
C ASN A 45 15.85 -4.16 -4.12
N PRO A 46 15.71 -5.47 -3.82
CA PRO A 46 14.41 -6.14 -3.77
C PRO A 46 13.50 -5.57 -2.68
N LYS A 47 14.05 -5.10 -1.55
CA LYS A 47 13.26 -4.45 -0.51
C LYS A 47 12.61 -3.16 -0.99
N LYS A 48 13.33 -2.36 -1.78
CA LYS A 48 12.80 -1.12 -2.36
C LYS A 48 11.80 -1.42 -3.47
N ARG A 49 12.01 -2.46 -4.28
CA ARG A 49 11.03 -2.93 -5.27
C ARG A 49 9.67 -3.25 -4.64
N VAL A 50 9.67 -3.89 -3.46
CA VAL A 50 8.41 -4.15 -2.72
C VAL A 50 7.71 -2.83 -2.36
N GLU A 51 8.46 -1.81 -1.92
CA GLU A 51 7.87 -0.50 -1.60
C GLU A 51 7.31 0.21 -2.83
N ILE A 52 8.04 0.20 -3.93
CA ILE A 52 7.58 0.79 -5.20
C ILE A 52 6.33 0.08 -5.71
N ALA A 53 6.29 -1.25 -5.64
CA ALA A 53 5.12 -2.03 -6.07
C ALA A 53 3.88 -1.75 -5.20
N MET A 54 4.05 -1.60 -3.88
CA MET A 54 2.94 -1.19 -2.99
C MET A 54 2.44 0.23 -3.32
N ASP A 55 3.35 1.18 -3.57
CA ASP A 55 2.96 2.54 -3.95
C ASP A 55 2.27 2.57 -5.33
N LEU A 56 2.70 1.73 -6.27
CA LEU A 56 2.04 1.55 -7.56
C LEU A 56 0.64 0.96 -7.41
N MET A 57 0.46 -0.05 -6.56
CA MET A 57 -0.85 -0.62 -6.25
C MET A 57 -1.79 0.44 -5.65
N ASP A 58 -1.31 1.30 -4.74
CA ASP A 58 -2.11 2.40 -4.17
C ASP A 58 -2.65 3.35 -5.25
N MET A 59 -1.82 3.69 -6.24
CA MET A 59 -2.25 4.57 -7.32
C MET A 59 -3.18 3.88 -8.30
N ARG A 60 -2.87 2.62 -8.68
CA ARG A 60 -3.72 1.85 -9.59
C ARG A 60 -5.08 1.55 -8.98
N LEU A 61 -5.18 1.36 -7.66
CA LEU A 61 -6.47 1.18 -6.99
C LEU A 61 -7.35 2.42 -7.08
N LYS A 62 -6.76 3.61 -6.92
CA LYS A 62 -7.51 4.87 -7.09
C LYS A 62 -8.02 5.03 -8.52
N LEU A 63 -7.16 4.76 -9.51
CA LEU A 63 -7.55 4.80 -10.92
C LEU A 63 -8.63 3.77 -11.26
N LEU A 64 -8.55 2.58 -10.67
CA LEU A 64 -9.58 1.55 -10.77
C LEU A 64 -10.90 2.06 -10.19
N GLY A 65 -10.89 2.60 -8.97
CA GLY A 65 -12.07 3.20 -8.35
C GLY A 65 -12.72 4.26 -9.22
N SER A 66 -11.93 5.20 -9.75
CA SER A 66 -12.41 6.23 -10.68
C SER A 66 -12.99 5.62 -11.97
N ALA A 67 -12.33 4.64 -12.58
CA ALA A 67 -12.82 4.01 -13.80
C ALA A 67 -14.21 3.35 -13.65
N PHE A 68 -14.47 2.75 -12.48
CA PHE A 68 -15.77 2.13 -12.17
C PHE A 68 -16.82 3.15 -11.72
N GLN A 69 -16.43 4.26 -11.09
CA GLN A 69 -17.37 5.32 -10.68
C GLN A 69 -17.79 6.21 -11.85
N ASP A 70 -16.86 6.53 -12.75
CA ASP A 70 -17.08 7.48 -13.85
C ASP A 70 -17.71 6.81 -15.08
N GLY A 71 -17.77 5.47 -15.11
CA GLY A 71 -18.43 4.70 -16.18
C GLY A 71 -17.79 4.87 -17.56
N GLN A 72 -16.51 5.28 -17.64
CA GLN A 72 -15.85 5.69 -18.88
C GLN A 72 -15.46 4.55 -19.84
N GLY A 73 -15.91 3.32 -19.61
CA GLY A 73 -15.55 2.15 -20.43
C GLY A 73 -14.09 1.71 -20.26
N GLN A 74 -13.38 2.24 -19.27
CA GLN A 74 -11.97 1.91 -18.99
C GLN A 74 -11.81 0.90 -17.85
N GLN A 75 -12.89 0.35 -17.32
CA GLN A 75 -12.91 -0.57 -16.17
C GLN A 75 -11.97 -1.76 -16.39
N GLN A 76 -12.05 -2.40 -17.56
CA GLN A 76 -11.26 -3.59 -17.88
C GLN A 76 -9.76 -3.28 -17.96
N GLN A 77 -9.39 -2.16 -18.58
CA GLN A 77 -7.98 -1.75 -18.67
C GLN A 77 -7.42 -1.39 -17.29
N ALA A 78 -8.20 -0.68 -16.49
CA ALA A 78 -7.81 -0.33 -15.13
C ALA A 78 -7.64 -1.59 -14.25
N ALA A 79 -8.51 -2.59 -14.39
CA ALA A 79 -8.41 -3.87 -13.70
C ALA A 79 -7.14 -4.63 -14.10
N GLN A 80 -6.84 -4.71 -15.39
CA GLN A 80 -5.60 -5.33 -15.89
C GLN A 80 -4.34 -4.61 -15.40
N ASP A 81 -4.34 -3.28 -15.43
CA ASP A 81 -3.20 -2.51 -14.94
C ASP A 81 -3.00 -2.66 -13.43
N TYR A 82 -4.09 -2.80 -12.67
CA TYR A 82 -4.01 -3.13 -11.26
C TYR A 82 -3.44 -4.55 -11.04
N LEU A 83 -3.88 -5.55 -11.83
CA LEU A 83 -3.34 -6.91 -11.78
C LEU A 83 -1.84 -6.95 -12.10
N LYS A 84 -1.36 -6.14 -13.05
CA LYS A 84 0.08 -5.99 -13.32
C LYS A 84 0.83 -5.52 -12.08
N ALA A 85 0.30 -4.51 -11.37
CA ALA A 85 0.91 -4.03 -10.14
C ALA A 85 0.95 -5.11 -9.03
N VAL A 86 -0.10 -5.94 -8.93
CA VAL A 86 -0.12 -7.11 -8.02
C VAL A 86 0.98 -8.11 -8.39
N GLY A 87 1.17 -8.40 -9.69
CA GLY A 87 2.23 -9.28 -10.16
C GLY A 87 3.65 -8.73 -9.90
N LEU A 88 3.84 -7.41 -9.98
CA LEU A 88 5.10 -6.78 -9.59
C LEU A 88 5.36 -6.94 -8.08
N LEU A 89 4.33 -6.80 -7.24
CA LEU A 89 4.48 -7.01 -5.80
C LEU A 89 4.84 -8.46 -5.47
N GLU A 90 4.17 -9.44 -6.08
CA GLU A 90 4.49 -10.86 -5.94
C GLU A 90 5.95 -11.16 -6.27
N LYS A 91 6.41 -10.70 -7.45
CA LYS A 91 7.80 -10.86 -7.87
C LYS A 91 8.77 -10.24 -6.85
N ALA A 92 8.50 -9.00 -6.43
CA ALA A 92 9.37 -8.30 -5.48
C ALA A 92 9.41 -8.98 -4.11
N VAL A 93 8.27 -9.49 -3.60
CA VAL A 93 8.20 -10.18 -2.31
C VAL A 93 8.94 -11.52 -2.37
N SER A 94 8.82 -12.26 -3.47
CA SER A 94 9.57 -13.50 -3.69
C SER A 94 11.09 -13.26 -3.68
N GLU A 95 11.55 -12.25 -4.42
CA GLU A 95 12.96 -11.81 -4.45
C GLU A 95 13.43 -11.30 -3.07
N ALA A 96 12.53 -10.71 -2.28
CA ALA A 96 12.81 -10.12 -0.97
C ALA A 96 12.52 -11.07 0.22
N SER A 97 12.24 -12.35 -0.02
CA SER A 97 11.72 -13.32 0.97
C SER A 97 12.53 -13.43 2.27
N HIS A 98 13.83 -13.10 2.26
CA HIS A 98 14.70 -13.12 3.44
C HIS A 98 14.82 -11.77 4.18
N THR A 99 14.14 -10.72 3.72
CA THR A 99 14.35 -9.34 4.20
C THR A 99 13.27 -8.85 5.17
N GLY A 100 12.31 -9.71 5.54
CA GLY A 100 11.20 -9.38 6.44
C GLY A 100 10.11 -8.51 5.83
N THR A 101 10.10 -8.31 4.50
CA THR A 101 9.10 -7.52 3.77
C THR A 101 7.75 -8.22 3.64
N SER A 102 7.71 -9.56 3.75
CA SER A 102 6.50 -10.37 3.59
C SER A 102 5.37 -9.92 4.52
N LYS A 103 5.67 -9.60 5.78
CA LYS A 103 4.63 -9.15 6.73
C LYS A 103 4.02 -7.81 6.33
N LYS A 104 4.85 -6.89 5.84
CA LYS A 104 4.39 -5.58 5.37
C LYS A 104 3.52 -5.72 4.13
N ALA A 105 3.93 -6.57 3.18
CA ALA A 105 3.14 -6.88 2.00
C ALA A 105 1.79 -7.54 2.37
N GLU A 106 1.75 -8.46 3.33
CA GLU A 106 0.49 -9.07 3.80
C GLU A 106 -0.49 -8.04 4.36
N VAL A 107 -0.01 -7.12 5.20
CA VAL A 107 -0.83 -6.05 5.77
C VAL A 107 -1.36 -5.12 4.67
N HIS A 108 -0.52 -4.82 3.67
CA HIS A 108 -0.91 -4.02 2.52
C HIS A 108 -2.00 -4.71 1.68
N LEU A 109 -1.81 -5.99 1.33
CA LEU A 109 -2.81 -6.78 0.60
C LEU A 109 -4.14 -6.86 1.35
N ARG A 110 -4.13 -7.02 2.68
CA ARG A 110 -5.34 -7.03 3.50
C ARG A 110 -6.13 -5.72 3.39
N ARG A 111 -5.46 -4.57 3.34
CA ARG A 111 -6.11 -3.28 3.12
C ARG A 111 -6.77 -3.26 1.73
N HIS A 112 -6.03 -3.68 0.70
CA HIS A 112 -6.52 -3.69 -0.68
C HIS A 112 -7.70 -4.63 -0.87
N THR A 113 -7.74 -5.78 -0.20
CA THR A 113 -8.92 -6.66 -0.20
C THR A 113 -10.17 -5.93 0.28
N ARG A 114 -10.10 -5.20 1.39
CA ARG A 114 -11.25 -4.46 1.94
C ARG A 114 -11.71 -3.33 1.01
N GLU A 115 -10.75 -2.60 0.44
CA GLU A 115 -11.05 -1.54 -0.51
C GLU A 115 -11.67 -2.11 -1.80
N MET A 116 -11.20 -3.25 -2.28
CA MET A 116 -11.77 -3.95 -3.44
C MET A 116 -13.18 -4.50 -3.15
N GLU A 117 -13.41 -5.06 -1.97
CA GLU A 117 -14.75 -5.48 -1.53
C GLU A 117 -15.72 -4.30 -1.47
N THR A 118 -15.26 -3.16 -0.97
CA THR A 118 -16.04 -1.92 -0.91
C THR A 118 -16.40 -1.45 -2.32
N LEU A 119 -15.42 -1.42 -3.24
CA LEU A 119 -15.64 -1.07 -4.64
C LEU A 119 -16.64 -2.05 -5.30
N ARG A 120 -16.46 -3.36 -5.08
CA ARG A 120 -17.35 -4.41 -5.62
C ARG A 120 -18.81 -4.23 -5.19
N ILE A 121 -19.05 -3.83 -3.95
CA ILE A 121 -20.41 -3.58 -3.44
C ILE A 121 -21.04 -2.37 -4.15
N SER A 122 -20.24 -1.36 -4.51
CA SER A 122 -20.72 -0.14 -5.16
C SER A 122 -21.01 -0.27 -6.66
N VAL A 123 -20.53 -1.32 -7.33
CA VAL A 123 -20.69 -1.50 -8.78
C VAL A 123 -21.84 -2.43 -9.16
N SER A 124 -22.30 -2.30 -10.40
CA SER A 124 -23.38 -3.11 -10.96
C SER A 124 -22.97 -4.58 -11.09
N PHE A 125 -23.94 -5.50 -11.09
CA PHE A 125 -23.66 -6.95 -11.14
C PHE A 125 -22.79 -7.36 -12.33
N ASN A 126 -23.02 -6.77 -13.50
CA ASN A 126 -22.31 -7.10 -14.74
C ASN A 126 -20.83 -6.68 -14.71
N GLU A 127 -20.47 -5.71 -13.88
CA GLU A 127 -19.12 -5.20 -13.76
C GLU A 127 -18.32 -5.92 -12.65
N ARG A 128 -18.97 -6.77 -11.85
CA ARG A 128 -18.33 -7.44 -10.71
C ARG A 128 -17.32 -8.50 -11.12
N GLU A 129 -17.51 -9.14 -12.27
CA GLU A 129 -16.64 -10.24 -12.71
C GLU A 129 -15.17 -9.82 -12.77
N ALA A 130 -14.88 -8.64 -13.34
CA ALA A 130 -13.53 -8.10 -13.39
C ALA A 130 -12.94 -7.81 -12.00
N LEU A 131 -13.77 -7.36 -11.05
CA LEU A 131 -13.34 -7.12 -9.67
C LEU A 131 -13.16 -8.42 -8.88
N ASP A 132 -13.97 -9.44 -9.15
CA ASP A 132 -13.86 -10.77 -8.53
C ASP A 132 -12.56 -11.46 -8.96
N GLU A 133 -12.14 -11.34 -10.23
CA GLU A 133 -10.84 -11.81 -10.69
C GLU A 133 -9.69 -11.12 -9.94
N VAL A 134 -9.74 -9.79 -9.84
CA VAL A 134 -8.76 -8.99 -9.10
C VAL A 134 -8.69 -9.42 -7.63
N LEU A 135 -9.85 -9.54 -6.98
CA LEU A 135 -9.95 -9.92 -5.58
C LEU A 135 -9.41 -11.33 -5.33
N SER A 136 -9.74 -12.29 -6.20
CA SER A 136 -9.19 -13.65 -6.17
C SER A 136 -7.67 -13.64 -6.26
N ARG A 137 -7.09 -12.84 -7.17
CA ARG A 137 -5.63 -12.73 -7.30
C ARG A 137 -4.97 -12.15 -6.04
N ILE A 138 -5.55 -11.10 -5.44
CA ILE A 138 -5.05 -10.51 -4.18
C ILE A 138 -5.09 -11.55 -3.05
N MET A 139 -6.19 -12.30 -2.93
CA MET A 139 -6.37 -13.31 -1.88
C MET A 139 -5.37 -14.45 -2.00
N ASN A 140 -5.18 -14.98 -3.21
CA ASN A 140 -4.21 -16.05 -3.47
C ASN A 140 -2.79 -15.61 -3.11
N LEU A 141 -2.36 -14.42 -3.58
CA LEU A 141 -1.05 -13.88 -3.23
C LEU A 141 -0.90 -13.68 -1.72
N ARG A 142 -1.95 -13.19 -1.05
CA ARG A 142 -1.95 -13.00 0.41
C ARG A 142 -1.79 -14.35 1.14
N GLU A 143 -2.47 -15.39 0.68
CA GLU A 143 -2.37 -16.74 1.25
C GLU A 143 -0.95 -17.31 1.07
N GLU A 144 -0.37 -17.18 -0.12
CA GLU A 144 1.01 -17.59 -0.40
C GLU A 144 2.02 -16.88 0.51
N ILE A 145 1.87 -15.57 0.70
CA ILE A 145 2.72 -14.79 1.60
C ILE A 145 2.54 -15.23 3.06
N LEU A 146 1.31 -15.48 3.50
CA LEU A 146 1.04 -16.00 4.85
C LEU A 146 1.68 -17.37 5.06
N TYR A 147 1.55 -18.26 4.09
CA TYR A 147 2.18 -19.57 4.12
C TYR A 147 3.70 -19.46 4.23
N SER A 148 4.31 -18.58 3.44
CA SER A 148 5.76 -18.29 3.49
C SER A 148 6.22 -17.77 4.86
N ILE A 149 5.41 -16.94 5.52
CA ILE A 149 5.70 -16.42 6.87
C ILE A 149 5.61 -17.53 7.93
N MET A 150 4.60 -18.40 7.83
CA MET A 150 4.37 -19.47 8.83
C MET A 150 5.34 -20.64 8.67
N ASN A 151 5.76 -20.93 7.44
CA ASN A 151 6.66 -22.04 7.10
C ASN A 151 7.92 -21.50 6.42
N PRO A 152 8.80 -20.77 7.14
CA PRO A 152 10.03 -20.28 6.54
C PRO A 152 10.87 -21.48 6.10
N GLN A 153 11.28 -21.49 4.83
CA GLN A 153 12.16 -22.57 4.35
C GLN A 153 13.42 -22.59 5.23
N ARG A 154 13.60 -23.68 5.99
CA ARG A 154 14.80 -23.88 6.80
C ARG A 154 15.96 -23.89 5.83
N LYS A 155 16.80 -22.85 5.86
CA LYS A 155 18.08 -22.86 5.14
C LYS A 155 18.79 -24.12 5.58
N SER A 156 18.98 -25.06 4.66
CA SER A 156 19.88 -26.18 4.90
C SER A 156 21.22 -25.56 5.26
N ALA A 157 21.60 -25.71 6.53
CA ALA A 157 22.91 -25.31 6.99
C ALA A 157 23.90 -26.13 6.16
N LYS A 158 24.52 -25.51 5.16
CA LYS A 158 25.61 -26.11 4.40
C LYS A 158 26.71 -26.42 5.41
N ARG A 159 26.89 -27.71 5.66
CA ARG A 159 28.13 -28.32 6.15
C ARG A 159 29.24 -28.12 5.13
#